data_AF-A0A959SJ75-F1
#
_entry.id   AF-A0A959SJ75-F1
#
_cell.length_a   1.000
_cell.length_b   1.000
_cell.length_c   1.000
_cell.angle_alpha   90.00
_cell.angle_beta   90.00
_cell.angle_gamma   90.00
#
_symmetry.space_group_name_H-M   'P 1'
#
loop_
_entity.id
_entity.type
_entity.pdbx_description
1 polymer ?
#
loop_
_entity_poly.entity_id
_entity_poly.type
_entity_poly.pdbx_seq_one_letter_code
_entity_poly.pdbx_strand_id
1 'polypeptide(L)'
;MFIGHFAVGFAAKRWAPALSLGVLFIAAQFLGLLWPVLLMLGVEHAEIVPGITALTPLDFQHYPISHSLVAVIGWSVLIGVVALLFKLPRHLALLLGALVLSHWLLDLLVHRPDLPLFHEVNG
;
A
#
# COMPACT_ATOMS: atom_id res chain seq x y z
N MET A 1 -11.07 -0.86 4.29
CA MET A 1 -9.65 -0.44 4.24
C MET A 1 -9.42 0.88 3.49
N PHE A 2 -10.24 1.25 2.48
CA PHE A 2 -9.98 2.44 1.66
C PHE A 2 -9.93 3.80 2.39
N ILE A 3 -10.93 4.15 3.22
CA ILE A 3 -11.03 5.53 3.74
C ILE A 3 -9.96 5.89 4.77
N GLY A 4 -9.44 4.90 5.51
CA GLY A 4 -8.38 5.10 6.51
C GLY A 4 -7.07 5.55 5.86
N HIS A 5 -6.72 4.97 4.72
CA HIS A 5 -5.52 5.32 3.96
C HIS A 5 -5.59 6.75 3.41
N PHE A 6 -6.74 7.16 2.88
CA PHE A 6 -6.97 8.56 2.48
C PHE A 6 -6.89 9.53 3.66
N ALA A 7 -7.37 9.15 4.85
CA ALA A 7 -7.28 9.98 6.03
C ALA A 7 -5.82 10.23 6.45
N VAL A 8 -4.95 9.23 6.36
CA VAL A 8 -3.51 9.39 6.63
C VAL A 8 -2.84 10.30 5.59
N GLY A 9 -3.13 10.11 4.30
CA GLY A 9 -2.63 11.00 3.25
C GLY A 9 -3.11 12.46 3.43
N PHE A 10 -4.34 12.65 3.90
CA PHE A 10 -4.89 13.98 4.18
C PHE A 10 -4.22 14.61 5.40
N ALA A 11 -4.05 13.86 6.50
CA ALA A 11 -3.33 14.31 7.68
C ALA A 11 -1.88 14.70 7.34
N ALA A 12 -1.24 13.95 6.44
CA ALA A 12 0.13 14.19 6.00
C ALA A 12 0.33 15.56 5.33
N LYS A 13 -0.74 16.14 4.77
CA LYS A 13 -0.71 17.47 4.14
C LYS A 13 -0.22 18.56 5.07
N ARG A 14 -0.44 18.43 6.39
CA ARG A 14 0.05 19.37 7.40
C ARG A 14 1.58 19.46 7.42
N TRP A 15 2.28 18.34 7.24
CA TRP A 15 3.75 18.27 7.29
C TRP A 15 4.39 18.39 5.89
N ALA A 16 3.60 18.23 4.83
CA ALA A 16 4.03 18.36 3.44
C ALA A 16 3.17 19.38 2.65
N PRO A 17 3.07 20.65 3.07
CA PRO A 17 2.22 21.64 2.41
C PRO A 17 2.63 21.88 0.95
N ALA A 18 3.90 21.66 0.59
CA ALA A 18 4.42 21.79 -0.77
C ALA A 18 3.95 20.68 -1.73
N LEU A 19 3.54 19.50 -1.22
CA LEU A 19 3.06 18.40 -2.06
C LEU A 19 1.56 18.54 -2.33
N SER A 20 1.08 18.22 -3.53
CA SER A 20 -0.36 18.18 -3.79
C SER A 20 -1.02 17.05 -2.99
N LEU A 21 -2.31 17.19 -2.68
CA LEU A 21 -3.07 16.11 -2.04
C LEU A 21 -3.08 14.84 -2.89
N GLY A 22 -3.08 14.98 -4.23
CA GLY A 22 -3.00 13.84 -5.15
C GLY A 22 -1.74 13.01 -4.93
N VAL A 23 -0.57 13.63 -4.76
CA VAL A 23 0.69 12.90 -4.50
C VAL A 23 0.63 12.15 -3.16
N LEU A 24 0.09 12.79 -2.12
CA LEU A 24 -0.04 12.17 -0.80
C LEU A 24 -1.02 10.98 -0.81
N PHE A 25 -2.13 11.10 -1.54
CA PHE A 25 -3.09 10.02 -1.72
C PHE A 25 -2.53 8.88 -2.56
N ILE A 26 -1.81 9.18 -3.64
CA ILE A 26 -1.14 8.16 -4.44
C ILE A 26 -0.12 7.39 -3.59
N ALA A 27 0.66 8.08 -2.75
CA ALA A 27 1.61 7.42 -1.86
C ALA A 27 0.91 6.53 -0.82
N ALA A 28 -0.15 7.04 -0.16
CA ALA A 28 -0.91 6.28 0.83
C ALA A 28 -1.66 5.08 0.21
N GLN A 29 -2.09 5.20 -1.05
CA GLN A 29 -2.85 4.16 -1.78
C GLN A 29 -1.97 3.32 -2.71
N PHE A 30 -0.65 3.51 -2.69
CA PHE A 30 0.26 2.95 -3.68
C PHE A 30 0.10 1.44 -3.86
N LEU A 31 0.01 0.68 -2.76
CA LEU A 31 -0.15 -0.78 -2.81
C LEU A 31 -1.50 -1.18 -3.40
N GLY A 32 -2.56 -0.46 -3.06
CA GLY A 32 -3.90 -0.65 -3.63
C GLY A 32 -4.00 -0.26 -5.12
N LEU A 33 -3.10 0.59 -5.62
CA LEU A 33 -2.98 0.89 -7.06
C LEU A 33 -2.09 -0.13 -7.78
N LEU A 34 -1.08 -0.67 -7.11
CA LEU A 34 -0.16 -1.67 -7.63
C LEU A 34 -0.84 -3.04 -7.78
N TRP A 35 -1.60 -3.48 -6.78
CA TRP A 35 -2.20 -4.81 -6.74
C TRP A 35 -3.11 -5.15 -7.93
N PRO A 36 -4.04 -4.28 -8.38
CA PRO A 36 -4.85 -4.56 -9.58
C PRO A 36 -4.01 -4.76 -10.84
N VAL A 37 -2.87 -4.07 -10.95
CA VAL A 37 -1.93 -4.25 -12.07
C VAL A 37 -1.27 -5.62 -11.98
N LEU A 38 -0.84 -6.04 -10.79
CA LEU A 38 -0.23 -7.36 -10.57
C LEU A 38 -1.24 -8.51 -10.78
N LEU A 39 -2.51 -8.31 -10.44
CA LEU A 39 -3.59 -9.24 -10.80
C LEU A 39 -3.74 -9.38 -12.31
N MET A 40 -3.78 -8.25 -13.05
CA MET A 40 -3.89 -8.26 -14.50
C MET A 40 -2.70 -8.94 -15.18
N LEU A 41 -1.53 -8.87 -14.57
CA LEU A 41 -0.30 -9.55 -15.03
C LEU A 41 -0.22 -11.02 -14.60
N GLY A 42 -1.17 -11.52 -13.78
CA GLY A 42 -1.17 -12.89 -13.26
C GLY A 42 -0.05 -13.17 -12.25
N VAL A 43 0.58 -12.14 -11.68
CA VAL A 43 1.62 -12.28 -10.65
C VAL A 43 1.00 -12.54 -9.29
N GLU A 44 -0.15 -11.93 -9.04
CA GLU A 44 -0.93 -12.08 -7.81
C GLU A 44 -2.33 -12.59 -8.15
N HIS A 45 -2.97 -13.24 -7.19
CA HIS A 45 -4.21 -13.98 -7.40
C HIS A 45 -5.23 -13.66 -6.32
N ALA A 46 -6.47 -13.48 -6.77
CA ALA A 46 -7.64 -13.35 -5.91
C ALA A 46 -8.86 -13.97 -6.59
N GLU A 47 -9.78 -14.47 -5.78
CA GLU A 47 -11.02 -15.09 -6.24
C GLU A 47 -12.23 -14.25 -5.85
N ILE A 48 -13.31 -14.37 -6.62
CA ILE A 48 -14.59 -13.74 -6.29
C ILE A 48 -15.43 -14.75 -5.53
N VAL A 49 -15.54 -14.56 -4.22
CA VAL A 49 -16.33 -15.40 -3.31
C VAL A 49 -17.42 -14.54 -2.67
N PRO A 50 -18.68 -14.62 -3.15
CA PRO A 50 -19.77 -13.83 -2.59
C PRO A 50 -19.97 -14.07 -1.10
N GLY A 51 -20.11 -12.99 -0.33
CA GLY A 51 -20.35 -13.05 1.12
C GLY A 51 -19.12 -13.32 1.99
N ILE A 52 -17.92 -13.44 1.42
CA ILE A 52 -16.70 -13.74 2.19
C ILE A 52 -16.30 -12.63 3.15
N THR A 53 -16.56 -11.36 2.79
CA THR A 53 -16.43 -10.22 3.70
C THR A 53 -17.68 -9.35 3.64
N ALA A 54 -17.86 -8.50 4.65
CA ALA A 54 -18.99 -7.56 4.71
C ALA A 54 -18.94 -6.45 3.62
N LEU A 55 -17.76 -6.17 3.05
CA LEU A 55 -17.55 -5.03 2.16
C LEU A 55 -17.16 -5.41 0.73
N THR A 56 -16.41 -6.50 0.54
CA THR A 56 -15.92 -6.92 -0.77
C THR A 56 -16.05 -8.45 -0.95
N PRO A 57 -16.52 -8.94 -2.11
CA PRO A 57 -16.58 -10.37 -2.41
C PRO A 57 -15.22 -10.92 -2.87
N LEU A 58 -14.11 -10.30 -2.46
CA LEU A 58 -12.77 -10.64 -2.92
C LEU A 58 -12.06 -11.47 -1.85
N ASP A 59 -11.62 -12.65 -2.24
CA ASP A 59 -10.76 -13.50 -1.45
C ASP A 59 -9.31 -13.39 -1.94
N PHE A 60 -8.44 -12.86 -1.11
CA PHE A 60 -7.05 -12.62 -1.46
C PHE A 60 -6.23 -13.89 -1.21
N GLN A 61 -5.92 -14.62 -2.28
CA GLN A 61 -5.30 -15.94 -2.21
C GLN A 61 -3.76 -15.86 -2.21
N HIS A 62 -3.17 -15.06 -3.09
CA HIS A 62 -1.72 -14.90 -3.19
C HIS A 62 -1.32 -13.50 -3.65
N TYR A 63 -0.79 -12.69 -2.73
CA TYR A 63 -0.47 -11.27 -2.99
C TYR A 63 0.77 -10.76 -2.22
N PRO A 64 1.89 -11.50 -2.22
CA PRO A 64 3.08 -11.15 -1.44
C PRO A 64 3.89 -10.00 -2.04
N ILE A 65 3.75 -9.69 -3.33
CA ILE A 65 4.55 -8.65 -4.01
C ILE A 65 3.99 -7.26 -3.73
N SER A 66 2.68 -7.12 -3.58
CA SER A 66 2.04 -5.88 -3.20
C SER A 66 1.96 -5.70 -1.68
N HIS A 67 1.62 -6.73 -0.90
CA HIS A 67 1.26 -6.54 0.52
C HIS A 67 2.06 -7.37 1.53
N SER A 68 3.12 -8.10 1.15
CA SER A 68 4.01 -8.65 2.19
C SER A 68 4.79 -7.54 2.88
N LEU A 69 5.07 -7.67 4.19
CA LEU A 69 5.84 -6.67 4.93
C LEU A 69 7.19 -6.37 4.25
N VAL A 70 7.88 -7.40 3.77
CA VAL A 70 9.16 -7.27 3.04
C VAL A 70 8.98 -6.46 1.77
N ALA A 71 7.96 -6.77 0.96
CA ALA A 71 7.71 -6.04 -0.26
C ALA A 71 7.30 -4.58 0.00
N VAL A 72 6.47 -4.34 1.01
CA VAL A 72 6.05 -2.98 1.39
C VAL A 72 7.23 -2.14 1.88
N ILE A 73 8.16 -2.71 2.65
CA ILE A 73 9.42 -2.02 3.00
C ILE A 73 10.21 -1.71 1.73
N GLY A 74 10.31 -2.65 0.80
CA GLY A 74 10.95 -2.43 -0.51
C GLY A 74 10.32 -1.28 -1.30
N TRP A 75 8.99 -1.26 -1.42
CA TRP A 75 8.24 -0.20 -2.09
C TRP A 75 8.35 1.15 -1.38
N SER A 76 8.33 1.16 -0.04
CA SER A 76 8.54 2.35 0.78
C SER A 76 9.91 2.99 0.50
N VAL A 77 10.96 2.18 0.47
CA VAL A 77 12.32 2.62 0.12
C VAL A 77 12.36 3.09 -1.32
N LEU A 78 11.78 2.35 -2.27
CA LEU A 78 11.78 2.73 -3.68
C LEU A 78 11.12 4.10 -3.89
N ILE A 79 9.94 4.32 -3.34
CA ILE A 79 9.21 5.60 -3.46
C ILE A 79 9.99 6.73 -2.81
N GLY A 80 10.61 6.49 -1.65
CA GLY A 80 11.51 7.46 -1.02
C GLY A 80 12.72 7.81 -1.90
N VAL A 81 13.37 6.82 -2.50
CA VAL A 81 14.51 7.03 -3.41
C VAL A 81 14.08 7.77 -4.66
N VAL A 82 12.98 7.38 -5.30
CA VAL A 82 12.41 8.07 -6.46
C VAL A 82 12.13 9.54 -6.12
N ALA A 83 11.53 9.82 -4.96
CA ALA A 83 11.30 11.19 -4.50
C ALA A 83 12.61 12.00 -4.38
N LEU A 84 13.68 11.39 -3.85
CA LEU A 84 15.01 12.02 -3.79
C LEU A 84 15.61 12.26 -5.18
N LEU A 85 15.42 11.34 -6.13
CA LEU A 85 15.87 11.51 -7.52
C LEU A 85 15.17 12.68 -8.22
N PHE A 86 13.90 12.93 -7.88
CA PHE A 86 13.15 14.14 -8.27
C PHE A 86 13.54 15.39 -7.46
N LYS A 87 14.62 15.32 -6.68
CA LYS A 87 15.17 16.43 -5.87
C LYS A 87 14.19 16.97 -4.82
N LEU A 88 13.25 16.14 -4.36
CA LEU A 88 12.43 16.51 -3.21
C LEU A 88 13.32 16.63 -1.96
N PRO A 89 13.03 17.60 -1.07
CA PRO A 89 13.63 17.65 0.25
C PRO A 89 13.55 16.31 0.97
N ARG A 90 14.63 15.93 1.68
CA ARG A 90 14.73 14.62 2.36
C ARG A 90 13.53 14.31 3.26
N HIS A 91 13.01 15.30 3.99
CA HIS A 91 11.86 15.11 4.86
C HIS A 91 10.57 14.75 4.09
N LEU A 92 10.37 15.29 2.88
CA LEU A 92 9.22 14.95 2.03
C LEU A 92 9.38 13.55 1.43
N ALA A 93 10.59 13.19 1.01
CA ALA A 93 10.88 11.85 0.51
C ALA A 93 10.64 10.78 1.58
N LEU A 94 11.11 11.01 2.81
CA LEU A 94 10.85 10.13 3.95
C LEU A 94 9.35 10.05 4.27
N LEU A 95 8.63 11.16 4.21
CA LEU A 95 7.18 11.19 4.44
C LEU A 95 6.42 10.37 3.37
N LEU A 96 6.81 10.45 2.10
CA LEU A 96 6.20 9.64 1.04
C LEU A 96 6.47 8.15 1.22
N GLY A 97 7.69 7.76 1.59
CA GLY A 97 7.99 6.37 1.94
C GLY A 97 7.19 5.89 3.16
N ALA A 98 7.08 6.73 4.20
CA ALA A 98 6.30 6.40 5.40
C ALA A 98 4.81 6.23 5.11
N LEU A 99 4.25 7.01 4.17
CA LEU A 99 2.86 6.85 3.72
C LEU A 99 2.63 5.48 3.07
N VAL A 100 3.55 5.01 2.23
CA VAL A 100 3.45 3.66 1.64
C VAL A 100 3.48 2.58 2.74
N LEU A 101 4.40 2.69 3.70
CA LEU A 101 4.51 1.74 4.81
C LEU A 101 3.28 1.76 5.73
N SER A 102 2.66 2.93 5.90
CA SER A 102 1.46 3.08 6.73
C SER A 102 0.28 2.22 6.24
N HIS A 103 0.26 1.91 4.94
CA HIS A 103 -0.77 1.05 4.35
C HIS A 103 -0.80 -0.32 5.02
N TRP A 104 0.35 -0.99 5.09
CA TRP A 104 0.47 -2.31 5.71
C TRP A 104 0.13 -2.29 7.21
N LEU A 105 0.56 -1.24 7.93
CA LEU A 105 0.25 -1.09 9.35
C LEU A 105 -1.24 -0.90 9.62
N LEU A 106 -1.92 -0.13 8.77
CA LEU A 106 -3.36 0.08 8.88
C LEU A 106 -4.14 -1.18 8.50
N ASP A 107 -3.66 -1.90 7.49
CA ASP A 107 -4.23 -3.18 7.11
C ASP A 107 -4.08 -4.19 8.25
N LEU A 108 -2.95 -4.24 8.95
CA LEU A 108 -2.75 -5.11 10.12
C LEU A 108 -3.82 -4.93 11.21
N LEU A 109 -4.34 -3.72 11.38
CA LEU A 109 -5.31 -3.41 12.43
C LEU A 109 -6.76 -3.81 12.06
N VAL A 110 -7.06 -4.00 10.78
CA VAL A 110 -8.45 -4.05 10.29
C VAL A 110 -8.69 -5.21 9.33
N HIS A 111 -7.66 -5.76 8.69
CA HIS A 111 -7.81 -6.99 7.94
C HIS A 111 -8.05 -8.16 8.89
N ARG A 112 -8.82 -9.12 8.38
CA ARG A 112 -8.87 -10.48 8.89
C ARG A 112 -7.42 -11.04 8.93
N PRO A 113 -7.10 -12.03 9.77
CA PRO A 113 -5.73 -12.51 9.94
C PRO A 113 -5.26 -13.35 8.74
N ASP A 114 -5.15 -12.75 7.56
CA ASP A 114 -4.65 -13.31 6.30
C ASP A 114 -3.44 -12.54 5.72
N LEU A 115 -2.92 -11.55 6.46
CA LEU A 115 -1.85 -10.68 5.97
C LEU A 115 -0.51 -11.42 5.81
N PRO A 116 0.10 -11.42 4.60
CA PRO A 116 1.39 -12.05 4.38
C PRO A 116 2.51 -11.33 5.15
N LEU A 117 3.22 -12.07 6.00
CA LEU A 117 4.43 -11.57 6.69
C LEU A 117 5.67 -11.71 5.80
N PHE A 118 5.75 -12.81 5.04
CA PHE A 118 6.82 -13.16 4.12
C PHE A 118 6.22 -13.87 2.88
N HIS A 119 7.04 -14.17 1.87
CA HIS A 119 6.62 -14.93 0.69
C HIS A 119 6.31 -16.38 1.11
N GLU A 120 5.06 -16.66 1.48
CA GLU A 120 4.58 -18.04 1.62
C GLU A 120 4.08 -18.52 0.26
N VAL A 121 4.94 -19.32 -0.39
CA VAL A 121 4.48 -20.31 -1.37
C VAL A 121 3.88 -21.43 -0.54
N ASN A 122 2.55 -21.50 -0.46
CA ASN A 122 1.92 -22.77 -0.13
C ASN A 122 2.12 -23.68 -1.34
N GLY A 123 2.91 -24.75 -1.14
CA GLY A 123 3.11 -25.82 -2.11
C GLY A 123 1.89 -26.70 -2.30
#